data_AF-A0A4U1J4R1-F1
#
_entry.id   AF-A0A4U1J4R1-F1
#
_cell.length_a   1.000
_cell.length_b   1.000
_cell.length_c   1.000
_cell.angle_alpha   90.00
_cell.angle_beta   90.00
_cell.angle_gamma   90.00
#
_symmetry.space_group_name_H-M   'P 1'
#
loop_
_entity.id
_entity.type
_entity.pdbx_description
1 polymer ?
#
loop_
_entity_poly.entity_id
_entity_poly.type
_entity_poly.pdbx_seq_one_letter_code
_entity_poly.pdbx_strand_id
1 'polypeptide(L)'
;MAGIITLVVRTGIFTLYEEFFHTRGRLLSHPLTASLVPELDAFRPKLDASLTEELALIGERFAANAAVEFVDDDLDRLTDAIAALTLIESKNDRGALPYAHYFGSQRPSELKRPILGGQLDTMRHWPPSLQTASSQQLQTIGAALADLVERADQKTTTQAAVSQKIADFRTLGSRKQLVDEFNALRKSLHGKLGEIQHKTPELGTGWADSFFRPGSSAERLTVKELDRRIAAAEVELLAMKKQRDEKVAQEEAVARARADAEKTQKKAELQAAKKAAAELAARVAELEEAVGESQ
;
A
#
# COMPACT_ATOMS: atom_id res chain seq x y z
N MET A 1 -24.37 -21.54 -33.93
CA MET A 1 -23.04 -22.15 -33.67
C MET A 1 -22.54 -21.59 -32.36
N ALA A 2 -22.20 -22.46 -31.40
CA ALA A 2 -21.56 -22.01 -30.17
C ALA A 2 -20.15 -21.52 -30.55
N GLY A 3 -19.86 -20.24 -30.31
CA GLY A 3 -18.51 -19.71 -30.50
C GLY A 3 -17.57 -20.20 -29.40
N ILE A 4 -16.26 -20.14 -29.66
CA ILE A 4 -15.27 -20.42 -28.64
C ILE A 4 -15.36 -19.43 -27.48
N ILE A 5 -15.04 -19.91 -26.28
CA ILE A 5 -15.02 -19.08 -25.07
C ILE A 5 -13.84 -18.11 -25.16
N THR A 6 -14.14 -16.82 -24.98
CA THR A 6 -13.14 -15.76 -24.83
C THR A 6 -12.70 -15.65 -23.39
N LEU A 7 -11.41 -15.45 -23.19
CA LEU A 7 -10.78 -15.25 -21.89
C LEU A 7 -11.08 -13.84 -21.40
N VAL A 8 -11.35 -13.69 -20.10
CA VAL A 8 -11.59 -12.36 -19.50
C VAL A 8 -10.27 -11.62 -19.24
N VAL A 9 -10.30 -10.29 -19.19
CA VAL A 9 -9.11 -9.44 -18.96
C VAL A 9 -8.35 -9.79 -17.68
N ARG A 10 -9.05 -10.34 -16.67
CA ARG A 10 -8.45 -10.77 -15.39
C ARG A 10 -7.72 -12.12 -15.46
N THR A 11 -7.73 -12.79 -16.61
CA THR A 11 -7.09 -14.10 -16.80
C THR A 11 -5.60 -14.02 -16.46
N GLY A 12 -5.11 -15.00 -15.68
CA GLY A 12 -3.70 -15.19 -15.34
C GLY A 12 -2.82 -15.33 -16.58
N ILE A 13 -1.60 -14.75 -16.58
CA ILE A 13 -0.64 -14.99 -17.68
C ILE A 13 -0.36 -16.50 -17.85
N PHE A 14 -0.26 -17.25 -16.75
CA PHE A 14 -0.12 -18.71 -16.79
C PHE A 14 -1.32 -19.43 -17.41
N THR A 15 -2.54 -18.94 -17.18
CA THR A 15 -3.73 -19.48 -17.84
C THR A 15 -3.68 -19.21 -19.35
N LEU A 16 -3.14 -18.06 -19.80
CA LEU A 16 -2.90 -17.83 -21.23
C LEU A 16 -1.90 -18.83 -21.81
N TYR A 17 -0.82 -19.16 -21.08
CA TYR A 17 0.12 -20.20 -21.48
C TYR A 17 -0.53 -21.59 -21.56
N GLU A 18 -1.37 -21.96 -20.59
CA GLU A 18 -2.09 -23.24 -20.62
C GLU A 18 -2.96 -23.34 -21.89
N GLU A 19 -3.72 -22.30 -22.20
CA GLU A 19 -4.53 -22.21 -23.42
C GLU A 19 -3.68 -22.27 -24.70
N PHE A 20 -2.57 -21.53 -24.73
CA PHE A 20 -1.62 -21.51 -25.84
C PHE A 20 -1.05 -22.90 -26.11
N PHE A 21 -0.45 -23.54 -25.09
CA PHE A 21 0.20 -24.83 -25.23
C PHE A 21 -0.79 -25.95 -25.55
N HIS A 22 -1.98 -25.92 -24.95
CA HIS A 22 -3.02 -26.88 -25.27
C HIS A 22 -3.45 -26.76 -26.74
N THR A 23 -3.77 -25.55 -27.20
CA THR A 23 -4.19 -25.31 -28.59
C THR A 23 -3.08 -25.71 -29.56
N ARG A 24 -1.83 -25.32 -29.28
CA ARG A 24 -0.67 -25.68 -30.09
C ARG A 24 -0.47 -27.20 -30.17
N GLY A 25 -0.58 -27.89 -29.04
CA GLY A 25 -0.44 -29.35 -28.97
C GLY A 25 -1.51 -30.07 -29.81
N ARG A 26 -2.76 -29.59 -29.76
CA ARG A 26 -3.85 -30.10 -30.59
C ARG A 26 -3.61 -29.86 -32.07
N LEU A 27 -3.18 -28.64 -32.46
CA LEU A 27 -2.88 -28.29 -33.85
C LEU A 27 -1.72 -29.12 -34.42
N LEU A 28 -0.69 -29.41 -33.62
CA LEU A 28 0.44 -30.25 -34.03
C LEU A 28 0.07 -31.73 -34.19
N SER A 29 -0.89 -32.20 -33.38
CA SER A 29 -1.28 -33.61 -33.34
C SER A 29 -2.23 -34.01 -34.46
N HIS A 30 -2.79 -33.04 -35.21
CA HIS A 30 -3.73 -33.31 -36.29
C HIS A 30 -3.13 -32.90 -37.66
N PRO A 31 -2.99 -33.84 -38.63
CA PRO A 31 -2.31 -33.57 -39.90
C PRO A 31 -2.89 -32.37 -40.69
N LEU A 32 -4.21 -32.21 -40.66
CA LEU A 32 -4.90 -31.14 -41.39
C LEU A 32 -4.67 -29.73 -40.82
N THR A 33 -4.09 -29.60 -39.62
CA THR A 33 -3.99 -28.31 -38.91
C THR A 33 -2.56 -27.81 -38.73
N ALA A 34 -1.57 -28.56 -39.21
CA ALA A 34 -0.15 -28.23 -39.04
C ALA A 34 0.20 -26.83 -39.62
N SER A 35 -0.47 -26.41 -40.70
CA SER A 35 -0.28 -25.09 -41.32
C SER A 35 -0.73 -23.91 -40.46
N LEU A 36 -1.55 -24.15 -39.42
CA LEU A 36 -2.03 -23.11 -38.50
C LEU A 36 -1.07 -22.88 -37.32
N VAL A 37 -0.13 -23.79 -37.09
CA VAL A 37 0.83 -23.70 -35.98
C VAL A 37 1.71 -22.45 -36.05
N PRO A 38 2.27 -22.05 -37.22
CA PRO A 38 3.10 -20.84 -37.29
C PRO A 38 2.38 -19.55 -36.89
N GLU A 39 1.07 -19.44 -37.19
CA GLU A 39 0.26 -18.29 -36.79
C GLU A 39 0.09 -18.22 -35.27
N LEU A 40 -0.12 -19.36 -34.62
CA LEU A 40 -0.16 -19.43 -33.16
C LEU A 40 1.22 -19.13 -32.57
N ASP A 41 2.29 -19.74 -33.09
CA ASP A 41 3.66 -19.57 -32.59
C ASP A 41 4.17 -18.13 -32.69
N ALA A 42 3.69 -17.35 -33.68
CA ALA A 42 3.97 -15.92 -33.77
C ALA A 42 3.46 -15.11 -32.55
N PHE A 43 2.50 -15.65 -31.79
CA PHE A 43 1.99 -15.01 -30.56
C PHE A 43 2.89 -15.26 -29.34
N ARG A 44 3.76 -16.28 -29.38
CA ARG A 44 4.58 -16.69 -28.24
C ARG A 44 5.46 -15.56 -27.68
N PRO A 45 6.19 -14.77 -28.50
CA PRO A 45 7.01 -13.68 -27.98
C PRO A 45 6.22 -12.63 -27.17
N LYS A 46 4.94 -12.40 -27.49
CA LYS A 46 4.08 -11.47 -26.75
C LYS A 46 3.73 -12.01 -25.37
N LEU A 47 3.45 -13.31 -25.25
CA LEU A 47 3.25 -13.96 -23.94
C LEU A 47 4.51 -13.86 -23.08
N ASP A 48 5.67 -14.16 -23.66
CA ASP A 48 6.95 -14.13 -22.95
C ASP A 48 7.33 -12.71 -22.49
N ALA A 49 7.09 -11.70 -23.33
CA ALA A 49 7.30 -10.30 -22.96
C ALA A 49 6.41 -9.88 -21.79
N SER A 50 5.12 -10.22 -21.82
CA SER A 50 4.19 -9.87 -20.74
C SER A 50 4.48 -10.62 -19.44
N LEU A 51 4.91 -11.87 -19.50
CA LEU A 51 5.37 -12.61 -18.31
C LEU A 51 6.60 -11.94 -17.69
N THR A 52 7.56 -11.53 -18.51
CA THR A 52 8.77 -10.84 -18.06
C THR A 52 8.43 -9.52 -17.38
N GLU A 53 7.52 -8.73 -17.97
CA GLU A 53 7.02 -7.48 -17.38
C GLU A 53 6.30 -7.74 -16.04
N GLU A 54 5.42 -8.76 -15.96
CA GLU A 54 4.72 -9.10 -14.72
C GLU A 54 5.69 -9.52 -13.61
N LEU A 55 6.72 -10.31 -13.93
CA LEU A 55 7.75 -10.71 -12.97
C LEU A 55 8.58 -9.51 -12.48
N ALA A 56 8.95 -8.59 -13.37
CA ALA A 56 9.67 -7.37 -13.01
C ALA A 56 8.85 -6.51 -12.04
N LEU A 57 7.55 -6.31 -12.33
CA LEU A 57 6.64 -5.57 -11.47
C LEU A 57 6.43 -6.24 -10.10
N ILE A 58 6.37 -7.59 -10.05
CA ILE A 58 6.33 -8.32 -8.78
C ILE A 58 7.61 -8.05 -7.97
N GLY A 59 8.78 -8.08 -8.61
CA GLY A 59 10.06 -7.76 -7.99
C GLY A 59 10.10 -6.33 -7.44
N GLU A 60 9.72 -5.34 -8.26
CA GLU A 60 9.63 -3.92 -7.85
C GLU A 60 8.74 -3.76 -6.60
N ARG A 61 7.58 -4.44 -6.56
CA ARG A 61 6.66 -4.35 -5.42
C ARG A 61 7.27 -4.87 -4.14
N PHE A 62 7.88 -6.06 -4.18
CA PHE A 62 8.49 -6.63 -2.98
C PHE A 62 9.68 -5.81 -2.50
N ALA A 63 10.49 -5.28 -3.42
CA ALA A 63 11.58 -4.37 -3.07
C ALA A 63 11.07 -3.06 -2.44
N ALA A 64 10.00 -2.47 -2.99
CA ALA A 64 9.41 -1.25 -2.44
C ALA A 64 8.79 -1.48 -1.05
N ASN A 65 8.08 -2.60 -0.85
CA ASN A 65 7.52 -2.96 0.46
C ASN A 65 8.63 -3.17 1.50
N ALA A 66 9.66 -3.95 1.17
CA ALA A 66 10.78 -4.19 2.06
C ALA A 66 11.53 -2.89 2.41
N ALA A 67 11.65 -1.96 1.46
CA ALA A 67 12.27 -0.66 1.72
C ALA A 67 11.43 0.21 2.68
N VAL A 68 10.09 0.11 2.63
CA VAL A 68 9.18 0.75 3.58
C VAL A 68 9.29 0.11 4.96
N GLU A 69 9.28 -1.22 5.06
CA GLU A 69 9.46 -1.93 6.33
C GLU A 69 10.82 -1.58 6.98
N PHE A 70 11.88 -1.52 6.18
CA PHE A 70 13.21 -1.18 6.70
C PHE A 70 13.29 0.25 7.24
N VAL A 71 12.67 1.22 6.56
CA VAL A 71 12.69 2.61 7.01
C VAL A 71 11.75 2.85 8.20
N ASP A 72 10.72 2.00 8.36
CA ASP A 72 9.88 1.91 9.56
C ASP A 72 10.71 1.46 10.78
N ASP A 73 11.47 0.38 10.64
CA ASP A 73 12.36 -0.11 11.70
C ASP A 73 13.38 0.97 12.15
N ASP A 74 13.89 1.77 11.21
CA ASP A 74 14.77 2.91 11.51
C ASP A 74 14.01 3.98 12.33
N LEU A 75 12.75 4.29 11.99
CA LEU A 75 11.91 5.26 12.70
C LEU A 75 11.59 4.77 14.11
N ASP A 76 11.35 3.48 14.26
CA ASP A 76 11.13 2.81 15.54
C ASP A 76 12.32 2.96 16.48
N ARG A 77 13.54 2.76 15.97
CA ARG A 77 14.77 2.94 16.75
C ARG A 77 14.95 4.38 17.19
N LEU A 78 14.68 5.36 16.32
CA LEU A 78 14.73 6.77 16.71
C LEU A 78 13.63 7.12 17.70
N THR A 79 12.44 6.54 17.57
CA THR A 79 11.35 6.73 18.53
C THR A 79 11.75 6.27 19.93
N ASP A 80 12.37 5.09 20.04
CA ASP A 80 12.87 4.57 21.33
C ASP A 80 14.01 5.44 21.89
N ALA A 81 14.93 5.91 21.04
CA ALA A 81 16.04 6.75 21.46
C ALA A 81 15.56 8.13 21.96
N ILE A 82 14.59 8.76 21.27
CA ILE A 82 13.97 10.01 21.70
C ILE A 82 13.25 9.80 23.04
N ALA A 83 12.49 8.71 23.18
CA ALA A 83 11.82 8.38 24.44
C ALA A 83 12.81 8.21 25.59
N ALA A 84 13.92 7.49 25.38
CA ALA A 84 14.94 7.28 26.40
C ALA A 84 15.60 8.59 26.84
N LEU A 85 16.07 9.41 25.90
CA LEU A 85 16.75 10.68 26.21
C LEU A 85 15.82 11.69 26.88
N THR A 86 14.60 11.81 26.39
CA THR A 86 13.62 12.74 26.98
C THR A 86 13.19 12.31 28.37
N LEU A 87 13.12 11.01 28.67
CA LEU A 87 12.91 10.51 30.04
C LEU A 87 14.09 10.79 30.96
N ILE A 88 15.33 10.67 30.47
CA ILE A 88 16.52 11.00 31.26
C ILE A 88 16.49 12.48 31.67
N GLU A 89 16.21 13.38 30.73
CA GLU A 89 16.08 14.83 31.00
C GLU A 89 14.90 15.14 31.93
N SER A 90 13.81 14.40 31.78
CA SER A 90 12.60 14.53 32.62
C SER A 90 12.72 13.79 33.95
N LYS A 91 13.88 13.23 34.31
CA LYS A 91 14.09 12.43 35.53
C LYS A 91 13.06 11.30 35.71
N ASN A 92 12.74 10.60 34.62
CA ASN A 92 11.70 9.57 34.49
C ASN A 92 10.25 10.03 34.71
N ASP A 93 9.99 11.34 34.76
CA ASP A 93 8.63 11.88 34.77
C ASP A 93 8.07 11.99 33.34
N ARG A 94 7.02 11.22 33.06
CA ARG A 94 6.33 11.22 31.75
C ARG A 94 5.40 12.41 31.55
N GLY A 95 5.06 13.14 32.62
CA GLY A 95 4.27 14.36 32.54
C GLY A 95 5.11 15.61 32.34
N ALA A 96 6.43 15.51 32.54
CA ALA A 96 7.34 16.64 32.42
C ALA A 96 7.84 16.84 30.99
N LEU A 97 8.23 18.08 30.69
CA LEU A 97 9.01 18.40 29.51
C LEU A 97 10.45 17.86 29.70
N PRO A 98 11.10 17.34 28.64
CA PRO A 98 10.64 17.31 27.24
C PRO A 98 9.76 16.10 26.85
N TYR A 99 9.59 15.07 27.68
CA TYR A 99 8.89 13.84 27.27
C TYR A 99 7.45 14.09 26.82
N ALA A 100 6.69 14.86 27.60
CA ALA A 100 5.30 15.18 27.30
C ALA A 100 5.11 15.94 25.97
N HIS A 101 6.14 16.66 25.50
CA HIS A 101 6.07 17.39 24.24
C HIS A 101 5.98 16.46 23.02
N TYR A 102 6.79 15.41 22.99
CA TYR A 102 6.86 14.49 21.86
C TYR A 102 5.79 13.41 21.92
N PHE A 103 5.56 12.84 23.11
CA PHE A 103 4.71 11.67 23.28
C PHE A 103 3.32 12.01 23.83
N GLY A 104 3.16 13.12 24.54
CA GLY A 104 1.89 13.48 25.18
C GLY A 104 1.33 12.33 26.01
N SER A 105 0.09 11.93 25.71
CA SER A 105 -0.57 10.75 26.32
C SER A 105 -0.28 9.43 25.60
N GLN A 106 0.35 9.46 24.43
CA GLN A 106 0.61 8.29 23.59
C GLN A 106 1.93 7.63 24.02
N ARG A 107 1.93 6.31 24.20
CA ARG A 107 3.17 5.58 24.52
C ARG A 107 4.00 5.37 23.25
N PRO A 108 5.35 5.32 23.35
CA PRO A 108 6.20 4.97 22.21
C PRO A 108 5.75 3.67 21.51
N SER A 109 5.39 2.63 22.26
CA SER A 109 4.88 1.37 21.71
C SER A 109 3.55 1.50 20.94
N GLU A 110 2.75 2.52 21.23
CA GLU A 110 1.50 2.80 20.51
C GLU A 110 1.77 3.61 19.25
N LEU A 111 2.76 4.50 19.27
CA LEU A 111 3.19 5.29 18.13
C LEU A 111 3.84 4.42 17.04
N LYS A 112 4.64 3.43 17.42
CA LYS A 112 5.35 2.47 16.54
C LYS A 112 4.46 1.36 15.95
N ARG A 113 3.19 1.31 16.34
CA ARG A 113 2.30 0.18 16.02
C ARG A 113 1.79 0.18 14.57
N PRO A 114 1.47 1.33 13.96
CA PRO A 114 1.20 1.43 12.52
C PRO A 114 2.51 1.38 11.73
N ILE A 115 2.60 0.53 10.71
CA ILE A 115 3.75 0.54 9.78
C ILE A 115 3.71 1.84 8.99
N LEU A 116 4.76 2.64 9.14
CA LEU A 116 5.09 3.92 8.54
C LEU A 116 4.07 5.05 8.72
N GLY A 117 2.76 4.82 8.54
CA GLY A 117 1.71 5.84 8.41
C GLY A 117 1.67 6.91 9.50
N GLY A 118 0.87 6.72 10.54
CA GLY A 118 0.67 7.74 11.59
C GLY A 118 1.94 8.11 12.38
N GLN A 119 2.93 7.20 12.41
CA GLN A 119 4.23 7.46 13.01
C GLN A 119 5.03 8.50 12.22
N LEU A 120 5.19 8.31 10.90
CA LEU A 120 5.90 9.24 10.03
C LEU A 120 5.26 10.64 10.08
N ASP A 121 3.93 10.72 9.99
CA ASP A 121 3.22 11.99 10.07
C ASP A 121 3.43 12.69 11.41
N THR A 122 3.46 11.94 12.51
CA THR A 122 3.73 12.51 13.84
C THR A 122 5.18 13.01 13.92
N MET A 123 6.14 12.15 13.57
CA MET A 123 7.57 12.42 13.70
C MET A 123 8.08 13.47 12.72
N ARG A 124 7.41 13.71 11.59
CA ARG A 124 7.74 14.79 10.63
C ARG A 124 7.83 16.18 11.28
N HIS A 125 7.11 16.39 12.39
CA HIS A 125 7.04 17.69 13.06
C HIS A 125 8.10 17.86 14.17
N TRP A 126 8.82 16.79 14.55
CA TRP A 126 9.76 16.80 15.67
C TRP A 126 11.16 17.35 15.38
N PRO A 127 11.73 17.25 14.16
CA PRO A 127 13.11 17.68 13.92
C PRO A 127 13.40 19.12 14.35
N PRO A 128 12.55 20.14 14.07
CA PRO A 128 12.86 21.51 14.45
C PRO A 128 13.06 21.69 15.97
N SER A 129 12.21 21.09 16.80
CA SER A 129 12.32 21.21 18.25
C SER A 129 13.50 20.40 18.82
N LEU A 130 13.78 19.22 18.25
CA LEU A 130 14.92 18.38 18.65
C LEU A 130 16.26 19.05 18.33
N GLN A 131 16.36 19.70 17.16
CA GLN A 131 17.57 20.41 16.72
C GLN A 131 17.88 21.65 17.57
N THR A 132 16.87 22.22 18.24
CA THR A 132 17.05 23.34 19.17
C THR A 132 17.10 22.91 20.64
N ALA A 133 17.10 21.61 20.94
CA ALA A 133 17.12 21.10 22.31
C ALA A 133 18.43 21.46 23.03
N SER A 134 18.39 21.56 24.36
CA SER A 134 19.57 21.86 25.18
C SER A 134 20.62 20.74 25.17
N SER A 135 20.21 19.50 24.88
CA SER A 135 21.10 18.33 24.82
C SER A 135 21.65 18.10 23.42
N GLN A 136 22.97 18.02 23.31
CA GLN A 136 23.66 17.68 22.07
C GLN A 136 23.19 16.34 21.48
N GLN A 137 22.82 15.38 22.34
CA GLN A 137 22.35 14.06 21.90
C GLN A 137 20.98 14.17 21.22
N LEU A 138 20.07 14.98 21.76
CA LEU A 138 18.77 15.25 21.15
C LEU A 138 18.92 16.02 19.83
N GLN A 139 19.85 16.97 19.74
CA GLN A 139 20.15 17.68 18.49
C GLN A 139 20.63 16.72 17.39
N THR A 140 21.55 15.81 17.72
CA THR A 140 22.05 14.80 16.77
C THR A 140 20.93 13.88 16.29
N ILE A 141 20.04 13.45 17.18
CA ILE A 141 18.87 12.65 16.79
C ILE A 141 17.89 13.47 15.95
N GLY A 142 17.69 14.76 16.24
CA GLY A 142 16.86 15.66 15.45
C GLY A 142 17.34 15.78 14.01
N ALA A 143 18.66 15.88 13.79
CA ALA A 143 19.25 15.84 12.45
C ALA A 143 19.03 14.49 11.76
N ALA A 144 19.34 13.37 12.46
CA ALA A 144 19.14 12.03 11.92
C ALA A 144 17.67 11.73 11.57
N LEU A 145 16.73 12.27 12.35
CA LEU A 145 15.29 12.13 12.11
C LEU A 145 14.86 12.92 10.87
N ALA A 146 15.37 14.12 10.65
CA ALA A 146 15.05 14.90 9.44
C ALA A 146 15.43 14.13 8.16
N ASP A 147 16.65 13.59 8.12
CA ASP A 147 17.12 12.77 7.00
C ASP A 147 16.29 11.50 6.81
N LEU A 148 15.87 10.88 7.92
CA LEU A 148 15.08 9.66 7.89
C LEU A 148 13.65 9.91 7.40
N VAL A 149 13.03 11.03 7.79
CA VAL A 149 11.70 11.44 7.30
C VAL A 149 11.72 11.63 5.79
N GLU A 150 12.74 12.32 5.24
CA GLU A 150 12.89 12.48 3.80
C GLU A 150 13.03 11.13 3.09
N ARG A 151 13.86 10.22 3.62
CA ARG A 151 14.00 8.86 3.09
C ARG A 151 12.67 8.11 3.12
N ALA A 152 11.92 8.20 4.21
CA ALA A 152 10.63 7.51 4.38
C ALA A 152 9.58 8.03 3.38
N ASP A 153 9.53 9.34 3.13
CA ASP A 153 8.64 9.95 2.13
C ASP A 153 8.95 9.45 0.71
N GLN A 154 10.24 9.35 0.36
CA GLN A 154 10.68 8.80 -0.92
C GLN A 154 10.29 7.31 -1.08
N LYS A 155 10.44 6.50 -0.02
CA LYS A 155 10.05 5.08 -0.07
C LYS A 155 8.54 4.89 -0.20
N THR A 156 7.75 5.67 0.55
CA THR A 156 6.27 5.66 0.46
C THR A 156 5.81 6.06 -0.93
N THR A 157 6.39 7.11 -1.51
CA THR A 157 6.09 7.55 -2.88
C THR A 157 6.43 6.47 -3.90
N THR A 158 7.57 5.80 -3.73
CA THR A 158 7.99 4.69 -4.60
C THR A 158 7.01 3.50 -4.51
N GLN A 159 6.60 3.11 -3.31
CA GLN A 159 5.64 2.04 -3.08
C GLN A 159 4.28 2.35 -3.74
N ALA A 160 3.79 3.58 -3.59
CA ALA A 160 2.57 4.04 -4.24
C ALA A 160 2.67 4.00 -5.77
N ALA A 161 3.79 4.50 -6.33
CA ALA A 161 4.05 4.48 -7.76
C ALA A 161 4.09 3.05 -8.33
N VAL A 162 4.77 2.12 -7.67
CA VAL A 162 4.82 0.70 -8.08
C VAL A 162 3.44 0.06 -8.02
N SER A 163 2.66 0.35 -6.98
CA SER A 163 1.28 -0.14 -6.86
C SER A 163 0.40 0.35 -8.01
N GLN A 164 0.54 1.63 -8.39
CA GLN A 164 -0.16 2.20 -9.54
C GLN A 164 0.29 1.55 -10.85
N LYS A 165 1.61 1.37 -11.09
CA LYS A 165 2.13 0.67 -12.28
C LYS A 165 1.52 -0.73 -12.44
N ILE A 166 1.40 -1.48 -11.35
CA ILE A 166 0.79 -2.82 -11.37
C ILE A 166 -0.70 -2.75 -11.73
N ALA A 167 -1.42 -1.78 -11.16
CA ALA A 167 -2.83 -1.57 -11.47
C ALA A 167 -3.01 -1.23 -12.96
N ASP A 168 -2.18 -0.31 -13.48
CA ASP A 168 -2.21 0.12 -14.88
C ASP A 168 -1.88 -1.03 -15.82
N PHE A 169 -0.80 -1.77 -15.57
CA PHE A 169 -0.41 -2.97 -16.33
C PHE A 169 -1.56 -3.97 -16.47
N ARG A 170 -2.33 -4.18 -15.39
CA ARG A 170 -3.44 -5.14 -15.36
C ARG A 170 -4.73 -4.64 -15.99
N THR A 171 -5.04 -3.35 -15.85
CA THR A 171 -6.37 -2.82 -16.18
C THR A 171 -6.41 -2.09 -17.52
N LEU A 172 -5.37 -1.33 -17.85
CA LEU A 172 -5.33 -0.44 -19.01
C LEU A 172 -4.16 -0.76 -19.95
N GLY A 173 -3.13 -1.46 -19.45
CA GLY A 173 -1.86 -1.67 -20.13
C GLY A 173 -1.74 -3.00 -20.88
N SER A 174 -0.49 -3.47 -20.97
CA SER A 174 -0.05 -4.57 -21.82
C SER A 174 -0.84 -5.86 -21.62
N ARG A 175 -1.25 -6.18 -20.38
CA ARG A 175 -1.97 -7.43 -20.10
C ARG A 175 -3.37 -7.46 -20.71
N LYS A 176 -4.11 -6.35 -20.63
CA LYS A 176 -5.44 -6.27 -21.25
C LYS A 176 -5.31 -6.44 -22.77
N GLN A 177 -4.38 -5.70 -23.38
CA GLN A 177 -4.13 -5.78 -24.81
C GLN A 177 -3.76 -7.21 -25.23
N LEU A 178 -2.88 -7.88 -24.48
CA LEU A 178 -2.49 -9.26 -24.72
C LEU A 178 -3.68 -10.22 -24.69
N VAL A 179 -4.58 -10.10 -23.70
CA VAL A 179 -5.78 -10.95 -23.62
C VAL A 179 -6.71 -10.69 -24.81
N ASP A 180 -6.92 -9.43 -25.17
CA ASP A 180 -7.77 -9.04 -26.30
C ASP A 180 -7.20 -9.58 -27.63
N GLU A 181 -5.89 -9.43 -27.86
CA GLU A 181 -5.20 -9.96 -29.03
C GLU A 181 -5.21 -11.49 -29.08
N PHE A 182 -5.02 -12.16 -27.93
CA PHE A 182 -5.06 -13.63 -27.87
C PHE A 182 -6.46 -14.15 -28.15
N ASN A 183 -7.50 -13.47 -27.66
CA ASN A 183 -8.89 -13.78 -28.00
C ASN A 183 -9.16 -13.59 -29.49
N ALA A 184 -8.64 -12.53 -30.11
CA ALA A 184 -8.75 -12.31 -31.55
C ALA A 184 -8.07 -13.43 -32.34
N LEU A 185 -6.86 -13.84 -31.94
CA LEU A 185 -6.14 -14.97 -32.53
C LEU A 185 -6.92 -16.28 -32.39
N ARG A 186 -7.44 -16.59 -31.21
CA ARG A 186 -8.26 -17.79 -30.98
C ARG A 186 -9.49 -17.82 -31.88
N LYS A 187 -10.18 -16.68 -32.06
CA LYS A 187 -11.34 -16.57 -32.96
C LYS A 187 -10.96 -16.78 -34.42
N SER A 188 -9.84 -16.19 -34.85
CA SER A 188 -9.28 -16.42 -36.20
C SER A 188 -9.00 -17.91 -36.44
N LEU A 189 -8.29 -18.56 -35.51
CA LEU A 189 -7.97 -19.98 -35.58
C LEU A 189 -9.23 -20.84 -35.60
N HIS A 190 -10.23 -20.54 -34.76
CA HIS A 190 -11.51 -21.26 -34.76
C HIS A 190 -12.24 -21.15 -36.11
N GLY A 191 -12.25 -19.97 -36.72
CA GLY A 191 -12.81 -19.79 -38.07
C GLY A 191 -12.10 -20.67 -39.11
N LYS A 192 -10.77 -20.68 -39.12
CA LYS A 192 -9.96 -21.51 -40.03
C LYS A 192 -10.17 -23.01 -39.80
N LEU A 193 -10.28 -23.44 -38.55
CA LEU A 193 -10.64 -24.82 -38.19
C LEU A 193 -12.06 -25.15 -38.67
N GLY A 194 -13.01 -24.23 -38.54
CA GLY A 194 -14.35 -24.37 -39.09
C GLY A 194 -14.34 -24.58 -40.60
N GLU A 195 -13.52 -23.84 -41.35
CA GLU A 195 -13.35 -24.05 -42.79
C GLU A 195 -12.81 -25.44 -43.14
N ILE A 196 -11.83 -25.94 -42.38
CA ILE A 196 -11.31 -27.31 -42.55
C ILE A 196 -12.42 -28.34 -42.27
N GLN A 197 -13.19 -28.14 -41.20
CA GLN A 197 -14.33 -28.99 -40.85
C GLN A 197 -15.40 -29.00 -41.95
N HIS A 198 -15.69 -27.85 -42.55
CA HIS A 198 -16.63 -27.75 -43.67
C HIS A 198 -16.14 -28.46 -44.94
N LYS A 199 -14.82 -28.42 -45.21
CA LYS A 199 -14.20 -29.10 -46.36
C LYS A 199 -14.06 -30.61 -46.15
N THR A 200 -14.08 -31.09 -44.91
CA THR A 200 -13.96 -32.51 -44.55
C THR A 200 -15.13 -32.96 -43.67
N PRO A 201 -16.28 -33.32 -44.26
CA PRO A 201 -17.52 -33.66 -43.52
C PRO A 201 -17.38 -34.80 -42.50
N GLU A 202 -16.37 -35.67 -42.67
CA GLU A 202 -16.08 -36.82 -41.80
C GLU A 202 -15.61 -36.42 -40.39
N LEU A 203 -15.18 -35.17 -40.18
CA LEU A 203 -14.65 -34.69 -38.90
C LEU A 203 -15.73 -34.53 -37.81
N GLY A 204 -17.02 -34.56 -38.18
CA GLY A 204 -18.13 -34.48 -37.24
C GLY A 204 -18.35 -33.08 -36.65
N THR A 205 -19.46 -32.90 -35.92
CA THR A 205 -19.81 -31.62 -35.27
C THR A 205 -18.96 -31.37 -34.02
N GLY A 206 -18.49 -30.13 -33.83
CA GLY A 206 -17.67 -29.75 -32.66
C GLY A 206 -16.16 -30.04 -32.80
N TRP A 207 -15.71 -30.50 -33.98
CA TRP A 207 -14.30 -30.76 -34.23
C TRP A 207 -13.43 -29.52 -34.04
N ALA A 208 -13.83 -28.37 -34.60
CA ALA A 208 -13.12 -27.11 -34.44
C ALA A 208 -13.01 -26.65 -32.97
N ASP A 209 -14.07 -26.87 -32.18
CA ASP A 209 -14.09 -26.52 -30.75
C ASP A 209 -13.11 -27.37 -29.92
N SER A 210 -12.87 -28.63 -30.34
CA SER A 210 -12.00 -29.57 -29.63
C SER A 210 -10.51 -29.19 -29.60
N PHE A 211 -10.10 -28.19 -30.38
CA PHE A 211 -8.73 -27.67 -30.37
C PHE A 211 -8.49 -26.70 -29.21
N PHE A 212 -9.55 -26.13 -28.66
CA PHE A 212 -9.48 -25.19 -27.55
C PHE A 212 -9.74 -25.93 -26.25
N ARG A 213 -9.15 -25.43 -25.15
CA ARG A 213 -9.37 -26.08 -23.86
C ARG A 213 -10.86 -25.94 -23.52
N PRO A 214 -11.54 -27.05 -23.14
CA PRO A 214 -12.86 -26.94 -22.54
C PRO A 214 -12.69 -26.03 -21.32
N GLY A 215 -13.46 -24.95 -21.27
CA GLY A 215 -13.35 -23.99 -20.17
C GLY A 215 -13.38 -24.74 -18.84
N SER A 216 -12.34 -24.54 -18.02
CA SER A 216 -12.41 -24.86 -16.60
C SER A 216 -13.73 -24.29 -16.08
N SER A 217 -14.52 -25.13 -15.40
CA SER A 217 -15.87 -24.85 -14.92
C SER A 217 -15.99 -23.69 -13.90
N ALA A 218 -14.95 -22.86 -13.78
CA ALA A 218 -14.98 -21.60 -13.04
C ALA A 218 -15.76 -20.47 -13.77
N GLU A 219 -16.07 -20.61 -15.07
CA GLU A 219 -16.51 -19.48 -15.91
C GLU A 219 -17.80 -19.66 -16.73
N ARG A 220 -18.66 -20.62 -16.35
CA ARG A 220 -20.11 -20.44 -16.57
C ARG A 220 -20.76 -20.09 -15.25
N LEU A 221 -20.32 -18.99 -14.64
CA LEU A 221 -21.13 -18.41 -13.57
C LEU A 221 -22.41 -17.94 -14.24
N THR A 222 -23.51 -18.63 -13.92
CA THR A 222 -24.85 -18.13 -14.21
C THR A 222 -24.99 -16.73 -13.61
N VAL A 223 -25.90 -15.91 -14.15
CA VAL A 223 -26.21 -14.58 -13.58
C VAL A 223 -26.40 -14.68 -12.06
N LYS A 224 -27.12 -15.72 -11.61
CA LYS A 224 -27.34 -16.02 -10.20
C LYS A 224 -26.07 -16.30 -9.39
N GLU A 225 -25.05 -16.92 -9.97
CA GLU A 225 -23.77 -17.18 -9.31
C GLU A 225 -22.88 -15.94 -9.29
N LEU A 226 -22.94 -15.10 -10.34
CA LEU A 226 -22.33 -13.77 -10.34
C LEU A 226 -22.98 -12.90 -9.26
N ASP A 227 -24.31 -12.85 -9.18
CA ASP A 227 -25.05 -12.09 -8.17
C ASP A 227 -24.67 -12.52 -6.75
N ARG A 228 -24.49 -13.83 -6.51
CA ARG A 228 -24.03 -14.35 -5.21
C ARG A 228 -22.60 -13.90 -4.89
N ARG A 229 -21.70 -13.93 -5.87
CA ARG A 229 -20.32 -13.47 -5.67
C ARG A 229 -20.25 -11.96 -5.46
N ILE A 230 -21.08 -11.20 -6.18
CA ILE A 230 -21.22 -9.75 -5.99
C ILE A 230 -21.72 -9.49 -4.57
N ALA A 231 -22.80 -10.13 -4.14
CA ALA A 231 -23.33 -9.98 -2.78
C ALA A 231 -22.28 -10.35 -1.71
N ALA A 232 -21.53 -11.43 -1.90
CA ALA A 232 -20.45 -11.80 -0.98
C ALA A 232 -19.31 -10.76 -0.95
N ALA A 233 -18.87 -10.29 -2.13
CA ALA A 233 -17.84 -9.26 -2.24
C ALA A 233 -18.32 -7.91 -1.67
N GLU A 234 -19.62 -7.58 -1.80
CA GLU A 234 -20.22 -6.40 -1.18
C GLU A 234 -20.23 -6.51 0.34
N VAL A 235 -20.51 -7.69 0.90
CA VAL A 235 -20.41 -7.94 2.35
C VAL A 235 -18.97 -7.78 2.83
N GLU A 236 -18.00 -8.36 2.13
CA GLU A 236 -16.57 -8.19 2.45
C GLU A 236 -16.14 -6.72 2.33
N LEU A 237 -16.58 -6.03 1.27
CA LEU A 237 -16.31 -4.61 1.06
C LEU A 237 -16.93 -3.76 2.18
N LEU A 238 -18.15 -4.08 2.63
CA LEU A 238 -18.79 -3.42 3.75
C LEU A 238 -18.04 -3.69 5.06
N ALA A 239 -17.56 -4.92 5.28
CA ALA A 239 -16.74 -5.25 6.44
C ALA A 239 -15.41 -4.47 6.43
N MET A 240 -14.73 -4.39 5.27
CA MET A 240 -13.51 -3.60 5.12
C MET A 240 -13.76 -2.09 5.26
N LYS A 241 -14.88 -1.57 4.73
CA LYS A 241 -15.30 -0.18 4.95
C LYS A 241 -15.56 0.10 6.43
N LYS A 242 -16.29 -0.79 7.11
CA LYS A 242 -16.53 -0.68 8.55
C LYS A 242 -15.22 -0.71 9.35
N GLN A 243 -14.29 -1.62 9.04
CA GLN A 243 -12.97 -1.65 9.67
C GLN A 243 -12.19 -0.36 9.44
N ARG A 244 -12.21 0.17 8.21
CA ARG A 244 -11.60 1.47 7.89
C ARG A 244 -12.25 2.60 8.69
N ASP A 245 -13.57 2.66 8.74
CA ASP A 245 -14.29 3.70 9.47
C ASP A 245 -14.06 3.59 10.99
N GLU A 246 -13.97 2.38 11.53
CA GLU A 246 -13.56 2.13 12.92
C GLU A 246 -12.12 2.61 13.17
N LYS A 247 -11.20 2.39 12.22
CA LYS A 247 -9.82 2.88 12.31
C LYS A 247 -9.74 4.40 12.22
N VAL A 248 -10.47 5.02 11.29
CA VAL A 248 -10.56 6.48 11.16
C VAL A 248 -11.17 7.09 12.42
N ALA A 249 -12.26 6.52 12.95
CA ALA A 249 -12.87 7.00 14.19
C ALA A 249 -11.93 6.83 15.39
N GLN A 250 -11.17 5.74 15.44
CA GLN A 250 -10.14 5.53 16.45
C GLN A 250 -9.02 6.59 16.35
N GLU A 251 -8.54 6.89 15.14
CA GLU A 251 -7.55 7.93 14.87
C GLU A 251 -8.07 9.33 15.23
N GLU A 252 -9.30 9.67 14.84
CA GLU A 252 -9.94 10.93 15.21
C GLU A 252 -10.14 11.07 16.73
N ALA A 253 -10.55 9.99 17.41
CA ALA A 253 -10.72 10.01 18.85
C ALA A 253 -9.37 10.21 19.57
N VAL A 254 -8.31 9.57 19.11
CA VAL A 254 -6.94 9.79 19.61
C VAL A 254 -6.48 11.22 19.34
N ALA A 255 -6.73 11.77 18.14
CA ALA A 255 -6.39 13.15 17.80
C ALA A 255 -7.15 14.17 18.66
N ARG A 256 -8.45 13.97 18.90
CA ARG A 256 -9.26 14.82 19.79
C ARG A 256 -8.78 14.74 21.24
N ALA A 257 -8.53 13.54 21.75
CA ALA A 257 -7.99 13.35 23.09
C ALA A 257 -6.62 14.04 23.25
N ARG A 258 -5.76 13.99 22.22
CA ARG A 258 -4.49 14.71 22.19
C ARG A 258 -4.68 16.22 22.22
N ALA A 259 -5.57 16.76 21.40
CA ALA A 259 -5.87 18.20 21.36
C ALA A 259 -6.43 18.70 22.72
N ASP A 260 -7.29 17.92 23.36
CA ASP A 260 -7.84 18.25 24.68
C ASP A 260 -6.79 18.15 25.79
N ALA A 261 -5.89 17.16 25.73
CA ALA A 261 -4.76 17.04 26.64
C ALA A 261 -3.80 18.24 26.50
N GLU A 262 -3.42 18.61 25.27
CA GLU A 262 -2.58 19.80 25.02
C GLU A 262 -3.24 21.09 25.53
N LYS A 263 -4.56 21.25 25.32
CA LYS A 263 -5.30 22.40 25.83
C LYS A 263 -5.32 22.45 27.35
N THR A 264 -5.43 21.30 28.00
CA THR A 264 -5.41 21.18 29.46
C THR A 264 -4.02 21.51 30.01
N GLN A 265 -2.97 20.98 29.38
CA GLN A 265 -1.58 21.26 29.74
C GLN A 265 -1.25 22.75 29.58
N LYS A 266 -1.56 23.37 28.44
CA LYS A 266 -1.35 24.80 28.21
C LYS A 266 -2.07 25.69 29.22
N LYS A 267 -3.27 25.28 29.68
CA LYS A 267 -3.99 25.98 30.75
C LYS A 267 -3.26 25.86 32.10
N ALA A 268 -2.74 24.68 32.43
CA ALA A 268 -1.97 24.46 33.66
C ALA A 268 -0.66 25.27 33.66
N GLU A 269 0.07 25.25 32.55
CA GLU A 269 1.28 26.05 32.35
C GLU A 269 1.00 27.56 32.47
N LEU A 270 -0.09 28.04 31.87
CA LEU A 270 -0.50 29.44 32.01
C LEU A 270 -0.82 29.82 33.46
N GLN A 271 -1.47 28.94 34.22
CA GLN A 271 -1.73 29.18 35.64
C GLN A 271 -0.44 29.19 36.47
N ALA A 272 0.47 28.25 36.23
CA ALA A 272 1.77 28.21 36.89
C ALA A 272 2.59 29.47 36.60
N ALA A 273 2.65 29.91 35.33
CA ALA A 273 3.34 31.13 34.92
C ALA A 273 2.74 32.39 35.59
N LYS A 274 1.40 32.48 35.68
CA LYS A 274 0.74 33.58 36.40
C LYS A 274 1.10 33.61 37.88
N LYS A 275 1.15 32.45 38.53
CA LYS A 275 1.53 32.35 39.95
C LYS A 275 2.98 32.79 40.16
N ALA A 276 3.90 32.29 39.32
CA ALA A 276 5.30 32.68 39.36
C ALA A 276 5.50 34.19 39.12
N ALA A 277 4.76 34.78 38.17
CA ALA A 277 4.79 36.22 37.91
C ALA A 277 4.30 37.04 39.12
N ALA A 278 3.26 36.59 39.82
CA ALA A 278 2.77 37.24 41.03
C ALA A 278 3.79 37.16 42.17
N GLU A 279 4.45 36.01 42.36
CA GLU A 279 5.52 35.83 43.35
C GLU A 279 6.74 36.72 43.05
N LEU A 280 7.13 36.82 41.77
CA LEU A 280 8.20 37.72 41.32
C LEU A 280 7.84 39.19 41.53
N ALA A 281 6.61 39.60 41.20
CA ALA A 281 6.15 40.96 41.43
C ALA A 281 6.16 41.33 42.92
N ALA A 282 5.72 40.41 43.80
CA ALA A 282 5.81 40.61 45.24
C ALA A 282 7.26 40.77 45.71
N ARG A 283 8.19 39.98 45.15
CA ARG A 283 9.61 40.06 45.47
C ARG A 283 10.26 41.36 45.00
N VAL A 284 9.87 41.86 43.82
CA VAL A 284 10.31 43.17 43.31
C VAL A 284 9.83 44.29 44.22
N ALA A 285 8.56 44.26 44.65
CA ALA A 285 8.00 45.25 45.58
C ALA A 285 8.74 45.26 46.93
N GLU A 286 9.04 44.08 47.51
CA GLU A 286 9.87 43.97 48.73
C GLU A 286 11.26 44.59 48.55
N LEU A 287 11.90 44.37 47.40
CA LEU A 287 13.23 44.91 47.11
C LEU A 287 13.19 46.43 46.88
N GLU A 288 12.13 46.96 46.26
CA GLU A 288 11.93 48.40 46.08
C GLU A 288 11.70 49.12 47.41
N GLU A 289 10.90 48.56 48.34
CA GLU A 289 10.75 49.10 49.71
C GLU A 289 12.09 49.11 50.46
N ALA A 290 12.85 48.01 50.41
CA ALA A 290 14.15 47.91 51.09
C ALA A 290 15.20 48.92 50.56
N VAL A 291 15.11 49.31 49.29
CA VAL A 291 15.99 50.32 48.68
C VAL A 291 15.48 51.74 48.96
N GLY A 292 14.16 51.95 49.04
CA GLY A 292 13.53 53.23 49.36
C GLY A 292 13.75 53.71 50.81
N GLU A 293 13.90 52.80 51.78
CA GLU A 293 14.22 53.13 53.18
C GLU A 293 15.71 53.48 53.43
N SER A 294 16.57 53.39 52.41
CA SER A 294 18.01 53.66 52.50
C SER A 294 18.42 55.06 51.99
N GLN A 295 17.49 56.02 51.85
CA GLN A 295 17.76 57.44 51.57
C GLN A 295 17.29 58.33 52.72
#